data_AF-A0A3M2SS79-F1
#
_entry.id   AF-A0A3M2SS79-F1
#
_cell.length_a   1.000
_cell.length_b   1.000
_cell.length_c   1.000
_cell.angle_alpha   90.00
_cell.angle_beta   90.00
_cell.angle_gamma   90.00
#
_symmetry.space_group_name_H-M   'P 1'
#
loop_
_entity.id
_entity.type
_entity.pdbx_description
1 polymer ?
#
loop_
_entity_poly.entity_id
_entity_poly.type
_entity_poly.pdbx_seq_one_letter_code
_entity_poly.pdbx_strand_id
1 'polypeptide(L)' 'INLIPLDDKASYDLFASARTVAVFQVESSGMMDALRRMKPTCIEDIVALVALYRPGPMENIPTYCE' A
#
# COMPACT_ATOMS: atom_id res chain seq x y z
N ILE A 1 10.35 7.99 18.04
CA ILE A 1 9.34 7.49 17.06
C ILE A 1 8.82 8.62 16.17
N ASN A 2 8.53 9.82 16.69
CA ASN A 2 7.95 10.94 15.90
C ASN A 2 8.91 11.70 14.95
N LEU A 3 10.09 11.15 14.67
CA LEU A 3 11.11 11.80 13.84
C LEU A 3 11.45 11.00 12.58
N ILE A 4 10.74 9.89 12.35
CA ILE A 4 10.93 9.11 11.13
C ILE A 4 10.21 9.87 10.00
N PRO A 5 10.91 10.26 8.92
CA PRO A 5 10.29 10.92 7.79
C PRO A 5 9.28 9.98 7.11
N LEU A 6 8.16 10.54 6.67
CA LEU A 6 7.12 9.79 5.97
C LEU A 6 7.28 9.86 4.45
N ASP A 7 8.29 10.54 3.94
CA ASP A 7 8.60 10.72 2.52
C ASP A 7 9.84 9.93 2.07
N ASP A 8 10.19 8.86 2.81
CA ASP A 8 11.30 7.98 2.46
C ASP A 8 11.04 7.23 1.14
N LYS A 9 11.73 7.67 0.08
CA LYS A 9 11.58 7.09 -1.26
C LYS A 9 11.85 5.59 -1.31
N ALA A 10 12.85 5.11 -0.57
CA ALA A 10 13.22 3.69 -0.61
C ALA A 10 12.09 2.79 -0.08
N SER A 11 11.37 3.25 0.94
CA SER A 11 10.17 2.59 1.45
C SER A 11 9.09 2.50 0.39
N TYR A 12 8.77 3.58 -0.31
CA TYR A 12 7.76 3.57 -1.37
C TYR A 12 8.16 2.72 -2.58
N ASP A 13 9.43 2.70 -2.96
CA ASP A 13 9.94 1.81 -4.01
C ASP A 13 9.77 0.32 -3.60
N LEU A 14 9.95 -0.02 -2.32
CA LEU A 14 9.67 -1.35 -1.79
C LEU A 14 8.18 -1.71 -1.86
N PHE A 15 7.29 -0.80 -1.45
CA PHE A 15 5.83 -0.99 -1.56
C PHE A 15 5.37 -1.12 -3.01
N ALA A 16 5.82 -0.24 -3.92
CA ALA A 16 5.46 -0.27 -5.34
C ALA A 16 5.98 -1.52 -6.06
N SER A 17 7.12 -2.08 -5.63
CA SER A 17 7.61 -3.39 -6.09
C SER A 17 6.90 -4.59 -5.43
N ALA A 18 5.98 -4.34 -4.50
CA ALA A 18 5.28 -5.32 -3.67
C ALA A 18 6.21 -6.32 -2.99
N ARG A 19 7.37 -5.85 -2.51
CA ARG A 19 8.31 -6.66 -1.72
C ARG A 19 8.00 -6.52 -0.23
N THR A 20 6.75 -6.78 0.14
CA THR A 20 6.19 -6.50 1.47
C THR A 20 6.02 -7.73 2.36
N VAL A 21 6.76 -8.80 2.08
CA VAL A 21 6.83 -9.95 3.00
C VAL A 21 7.32 -9.46 4.37
N ALA A 22 6.59 -9.81 5.43
CA ALA A 22 6.81 -9.38 6.81
C ALA A 22 6.68 -7.85 7.05
N VAL A 23 6.08 -7.11 6.12
CA VAL A 23 5.65 -5.73 6.36
C VAL A 23 4.22 -5.77 6.88
N PHE A 24 4.06 -5.33 8.14
CA PHE A 24 2.79 -5.39 8.85
C PHE A 24 1.61 -4.87 8.02
N GLN A 25 0.47 -5.55 8.12
CA GLN A 25 -0.78 -5.32 7.38
C GLN A 25 -0.75 -5.55 5.87
N VAL A 26 0.42 -5.57 5.21
CA VAL A 26 0.51 -5.65 3.75
C VAL A 26 1.27 -6.85 3.19
N GLU A 27 1.29 -7.94 3.95
CA GLU A 27 2.05 -9.16 3.65
C GLU A 27 1.28 -10.21 2.83
N SER A 28 -0.05 -10.14 2.78
CA SER A 28 -0.86 -11.13 2.06
C SER A 28 -0.68 -10.99 0.53
N SER A 29 -0.80 -12.11 -0.20
CA SER A 29 -0.63 -12.14 -1.65
C SER A 29 -1.54 -11.14 -2.39
N GLY A 30 -2.81 -11.05 -2.01
CA GLY A 30 -3.72 -10.11 -2.65
C GLY A 30 -3.45 -8.64 -2.29
N MET A 31 -2.91 -8.36 -1.09
CA MET A 31 -2.46 -6.99 -0.77
C MET A 31 -1.22 -6.62 -1.59
N MET A 32 -0.28 -7.57 -1.76
CA MET A 32 0.88 -7.38 -2.63
C MET A 32 0.43 -7.07 -4.07
N ASP A 33 -0.59 -7.76 -4.58
CA ASP A 33 -1.13 -7.47 -5.91
C ASP A 33 -1.79 -6.09 -6.00
N ALA A 34 -2.51 -5.66 -4.96
CA ALA A 34 -3.08 -4.32 -4.89
C ALA A 34 -1.99 -3.25 -4.87
N LEU A 35 -0.90 -3.45 -4.12
CA LEU A 35 0.27 -2.56 -4.09
C LEU A 35 0.94 -2.42 -5.47
N ARG A 36 1.09 -3.51 -6.24
CA ARG A 36 1.66 -3.46 -7.60
C ARG A 36 0.84 -2.58 -8.54
N ARG A 37 -0.48 -2.56 -8.37
CA ARG A 37 -1.41 -1.76 -9.17
C ARG A 37 -1.41 -0.29 -8.72
N MET A 38 -1.48 -0.06 -7.41
CA MET A 38 -1.55 1.27 -6.81
C MET A 38 -0.25 2.07 -6.94
N LYS A 39 0.92 1.42 -6.83
CA LYS A 39 2.25 2.06 -6.86
C LYS A 39 2.32 3.28 -5.91
N PRO A 40 2.17 3.06 -4.60
CA PRO A 40 2.08 4.14 -3.62
C PRO A 40 3.32 5.03 -3.62
N THR A 41 3.12 6.33 -3.42
CA THR A 41 4.16 7.37 -3.37
C THR A 41 4.14 8.19 -2.08
N CYS A 42 3.09 8.06 -1.28
CA CYS A 42 2.95 8.69 0.02
C CYS A 42 2.25 7.77 1.05
N ILE A 43 2.21 8.19 2.31
CA ILE A 43 1.67 7.38 3.39
C ILE A 43 0.15 7.25 3.28
N GLU A 44 -0.51 8.27 2.74
CA GLU A 44 -1.95 8.31 2.50
C GLU A 44 -2.40 7.19 1.55
N ASP A 45 -1.58 6.82 0.56
CA ASP A 45 -1.87 5.70 -0.34
C ASP A 45 -1.93 4.37 0.44
N ILE A 46 -1.01 4.18 1.40
CA ILE A 46 -0.99 2.98 2.25
C ILE A 46 -2.20 2.96 3.18
N VAL A 47 -2.58 4.11 3.74
CA VAL A 47 -3.78 4.26 4.57
C VAL A 47 -5.03 3.93 3.75
N ALA A 48 -5.15 4.47 2.54
CA ALA A 48 -6.26 4.21 1.64
C ALA A 48 -6.33 2.73 1.27
N LEU A 49 -5.20 2.11 0.92
CA LEU A 49 -5.15 0.69 0.61
C LEU A 49 -5.66 -0.16 1.77
N VAL A 50 -5.16 0.04 2.99
CA VAL A 50 -5.57 -0.73 4.17
C VAL A 50 -7.06 -0.53 4.50
N ALA A 51 -7.59 0.67 4.26
CA ALA A 51 -9.01 0.96 4.44
C ALA A 51 -9.88 0.27 3.39
N LEU A 52 -9.45 0.30 2.12
CA LEU A 52 -10.15 -0.28 0.98
C LEU A 52 -10.05 -1.80 0.92
N TYR A 53 -8.99 -2.41 1.46
CA TYR A 53 -8.78 -3.85 1.39
C TYR A 53 -9.61 -4.63 2.43
N ARG A 54 -10.93 -4.48 2.33
CA ARG A 54 -11.96 -5.13 3.15
C ARG A 54 -13.12 -5.58 2.25
N PRO A 55 -13.88 -6.62 2.62
CA PRO A 55 -15.06 -7.04 1.86
C PRO A 55 -16.04 -5.89 1.67
N GLY A 56 -16.44 -5.62 0.41
CA GLY A 56 -17.21 -4.44 0.02
C GLY A 56 -16.32 -3.33 -0.56
N PRO A 57 -15.57 -2.55 0.25
CA PRO A 57 -14.73 -1.46 -0.24
C PRO A 57 -13.65 -1.87 -1.24
N MET A 58 -13.22 -3.14 -1.27
CA MET A 58 -12.15 -3.60 -2.16
C MET A 58 -12.48 -3.48 -3.64
N GLU A 59 -13.77 -3.42 -3.98
CA GLU A 59 -14.24 -3.19 -5.34
C GLU A 59 -13.85 -1.80 -5.88
N ASN A 60 -13.54 -0.85 -4.99
CA ASN A 60 -13.13 0.51 -5.35
C ASN A 60 -11.61 0.68 -5.52
N ILE A 61 -10.81 -0.36 -5.23
CA ILE A 61 -9.35 -0.29 -5.39
C ILE A 61 -8.96 0.05 -6.84
N PRO A 62 -9.54 -0.57 -7.89
CA PRO A 62 -9.25 -0.18 -9.27
C PRO A 62 -9.52 1.30 -9.54
N THR A 63 -10.68 1.82 -9.09
CA THR A 63 -11.06 3.23 -9.24
C THR A 63 -10.11 4.19 -8.54
N TYR A 64 -9.52 3.80 -7.41
CA TYR A 64 -8.52 4.62 -6.72
C TYR A 64 -7.15 4.61 -7.44
N CYS A 65 -6.85 3.56 -8.20
CA CYS A 65 -5.58 3.42 -8.91
C CYS A 65 -5.57 4.03 -10.32
N GLU A 66 -6.71 4.50 -10.81
CA GLU A 66 -6.85 5.28 -12.06
C GLU A 66 -6.52 6.76 -11.83
#